data_AF-A0A1Y1UI18-F1
#
_entry.id   AF-A0A1Y1UI18-F1
#
_cell.length_a   1.000
_cell.length_b   1.000
_cell.length_c   1.000
_cell.angle_alpha   90.00
_cell.angle_beta   90.00
_cell.angle_gamma   90.00
#
_symmetry.space_group_name_H-M   'P 1'
#
loop_
_entity.id
_entity.type
_entity.pdbx_description
1 polymer ?
#
loop_
_entity_poly.entity_id
_entity_poly.type
_entity_poly.pdbx_seq_one_letter_code
_entity_poly.pdbx_strand_id
1 'polypeptide(L)'
;MQSEDIELPDIASEYSDSDDEDKSKDFIRPAWAESPELRHALQQQSTRDPDELFGPIKPVNMEELFKARPGKFRARSSSANWISTGDRLTRTEEIEYARRMGFRPIGTGGRTGGSTSTGGASRSSQA
;
A
#
# COMPACT_ATOMS: atom_id res chain seq x y z
N MET A 1 6.12 -11.39 36.37
CA MET A 1 5.89 -10.84 35.02
C MET A 1 4.59 -10.06 35.09
N GLN A 2 4.68 -8.74 35.22
CA GLN A 2 3.50 -7.86 35.28
C GLN A 2 3.17 -7.51 33.83
N SER A 3 2.03 -7.97 33.34
CA SER A 3 1.42 -7.42 32.13
C SER A 3 1.03 -5.99 32.47
N GLU A 4 1.82 -5.05 32.00
CA GLU A 4 1.47 -3.64 32.04
C GLU A 4 0.14 -3.45 31.28
N ASP A 5 -0.89 -3.12 32.07
CA ASP A 5 -2.24 -2.84 31.61
C ASP A 5 -2.19 -1.52 30.83
N ILE A 6 -2.04 -1.65 29.52
CA ILE A 6 -2.07 -0.53 28.58
C ILE A 6 -3.54 -0.15 28.39
N GLU A 7 -4.02 0.75 29.25
CA GLU A 7 -5.27 1.47 29.03
C GLU A 7 -5.10 2.35 27.78
N LEU A 8 -5.58 1.82 26.65
CA LEU A 8 -5.73 2.62 25.45
C LEU A 8 -6.85 3.64 25.70
N PRO A 9 -6.68 4.90 25.26
CA PRO A 9 -7.77 5.87 25.31
C PRO A 9 -8.94 5.34 24.49
N ASP A 10 -10.16 5.62 24.95
CA ASP A 10 -11.37 5.30 24.21
C ASP A 10 -11.25 5.86 22.79
N ILE A 11 -11.56 5.00 21.81
CA ILE A 11 -11.61 5.42 20.42
C ILE A 11 -12.66 6.52 20.35
N ALA A 12 -12.28 7.69 19.84
CA ALA A 12 -13.22 8.74 19.46
C ALA A 12 -14.08 8.23 18.28
N SER A 13 -14.96 7.27 18.56
CA SER A 13 -15.92 6.76 17.61
C SER A 13 -17.15 7.64 17.68
N GLU A 14 -17.62 8.07 16.52
CA GLU A 14 -18.87 8.82 16.36
C GLU A 14 -20.12 8.06 16.86
N TYR A 15 -19.95 6.83 17.35
CA TYR A 15 -21.01 5.93 17.80
C TYR A 15 -21.00 5.66 19.32
N SER A 16 -20.01 6.15 20.08
CA SER A 16 -19.87 5.79 21.51
C SER A 16 -20.54 6.76 22.49
N ASP A 17 -21.17 7.82 22.03
CA ASP A 17 -21.91 8.77 22.88
C ASP A 17 -23.36 8.83 22.41
N SER A 18 -24.12 7.78 22.73
CA SER A 18 -25.54 7.64 22.40
C SER A 18 -26.47 8.61 23.15
N ASP A 19 -25.92 9.56 23.93
CA ASP A 19 -26.68 10.55 24.70
C ASP A 19 -26.47 11.99 24.20
N ASP A 20 -25.63 12.22 23.19
CA ASP A 20 -25.37 13.55 22.63
C ASP A 20 -25.72 13.60 21.13
N GLU A 21 -27.02 13.47 20.84
CA GLU A 21 -27.60 13.65 19.50
C GLU A 21 -27.50 15.12 18.99
N ASP A 22 -26.94 16.04 19.76
CA ASP A 22 -26.80 17.47 19.44
C ASP A 22 -25.37 17.91 19.08
N LYS A 23 -24.38 16.99 19.04
CA LYS A 23 -23.11 17.30 18.37
C LYS A 23 -23.36 17.39 16.87
N SER A 24 -23.37 18.63 16.36
CA SER A 24 -23.41 18.88 14.92
C SER A 24 -22.37 18.01 14.24
N LYS A 25 -22.84 17.21 13.27
CA LYS A 25 -22.01 16.40 12.39
C LYS A 25 -21.23 17.37 11.51
N ASP A 26 -20.20 18.01 12.07
CA ASP A 26 -19.44 19.11 11.43
C ASP A 26 -18.71 18.63 10.16
N PHE A 27 -18.65 17.32 9.96
CA PHE A 27 -18.22 16.74 8.71
C PHE A 27 -19.33 16.81 7.65
N ILE A 28 -19.31 17.89 6.87
CA ILE A 28 -20.09 17.98 5.63
C ILE A 28 -19.40 17.12 4.58
N ARG A 29 -20.07 16.03 4.19
CA ARG A 29 -19.56 15.10 3.20
C ARG A 29 -19.47 15.80 1.83
N PRO A 30 -18.34 15.69 1.12
CA PRO A 30 -18.22 16.26 -0.21
C PRO A 30 -19.06 15.46 -1.22
N ALA A 31 -19.54 16.12 -2.28
CA ALA A 31 -20.43 15.52 -3.27
C ALA A 31 -19.86 14.25 -3.95
N TRP A 32 -18.54 14.15 -4.14
CA TRP A 32 -17.90 12.96 -4.70
C TRP A 32 -17.98 11.72 -3.80
N ALA A 33 -18.24 11.92 -2.50
CA ALA A 33 -18.41 10.86 -1.52
C ALA A 33 -19.90 10.48 -1.31
N GLU A 34 -20.82 11.08 -2.09
CA GLU A 34 -22.26 10.80 -2.09
C GLU A 34 -22.74 10.18 -3.40
N SER A 35 -23.86 9.43 -3.32
CA SER A 35 -24.54 8.94 -4.52
C SER A 35 -25.23 10.11 -5.23
N PRO A 36 -25.17 10.23 -6.57
CA PRO A 36 -24.74 9.21 -7.55
C PRO A 36 -23.25 9.23 -7.92
N GLU A 37 -22.51 10.29 -7.57
CA GLU A 37 -21.13 10.50 -8.02
C GLU A 37 -20.16 9.44 -7.49
N LEU A 38 -20.31 9.05 -6.21
CA LEU A 38 -19.53 7.97 -5.62
C LEU A 38 -19.68 6.67 -6.40
N ARG A 39 -20.90 6.34 -6.85
CA ARG A 39 -21.16 5.10 -7.60
C ARG A 39 -20.46 5.13 -8.96
N HIS A 40 -20.52 6.26 -9.64
CA HIS A 40 -19.83 6.46 -10.91
C HIS A 40 -18.30 6.36 -10.74
N ALA A 41 -17.75 6.98 -9.70
CA ALA A 41 -16.33 6.89 -9.38
C ALA A 41 -15.89 5.45 -9.07
N LEU A 42 -16.66 4.72 -8.25
CA LEU A 42 -16.38 3.31 -7.93
C LEU A 42 -16.42 2.41 -9.17
N GLN A 43 -17.38 2.66 -10.08
CA GLN A 43 -17.45 1.90 -11.34
C GLN A 43 -16.21 2.13 -12.20
N GLN A 44 -15.71 3.37 -12.29
CA GLN A 44 -14.47 3.67 -13.00
C GLN A 44 -13.23 3.08 -12.32
N GLN A 45 -13.20 3.05 -10.98
CA GLN A 45 -12.07 2.50 -10.20
C GLN A 45 -11.99 0.97 -10.25
N SER A 46 -13.10 0.28 -10.55
CA SER A 46 -13.21 -1.19 -10.46
C SER A 46 -12.18 -1.98 -11.28
N THR A 47 -11.68 -1.42 -12.38
CA THR A 47 -10.71 -2.07 -13.28
C THR A 47 -9.35 -1.35 -13.31
N ARG A 48 -9.09 -0.46 -12.35
CA ARG A 48 -7.82 0.27 -12.29
C ARG A 48 -6.80 -0.52 -11.48
N ASP A 49 -5.62 -0.75 -12.06
CA ASP A 49 -4.53 -1.49 -11.43
C ASP A 49 -3.95 -0.66 -10.26
N PRO A 50 -4.07 -1.11 -9.00
CA PRO A 50 -3.52 -0.40 -7.86
C PRO A 50 -1.98 -0.43 -7.83
N ASP A 51 -1.36 -1.45 -8.41
CA ASP A 51 0.10 -1.60 -8.41
C ASP A 51 0.77 -0.58 -9.33
N GLU A 52 0.10 -0.14 -10.41
CA GLU A 52 0.58 0.96 -11.27
C GLU A 52 0.55 2.32 -10.55
N LEU A 53 -0.32 2.50 -9.54
CA LEU A 53 -0.47 3.76 -8.81
C LEU A 53 0.40 3.83 -7.55
N PHE A 54 0.36 2.77 -6.74
CA PHE A 54 0.97 2.75 -5.41
C PHE A 54 2.26 1.93 -5.36
N GLY A 55 2.47 1.06 -6.35
CA GLY A 55 3.55 0.09 -6.34
C GLY A 55 3.37 -1.00 -5.28
N PRO A 56 4.37 -1.88 -5.13
CA PRO A 56 4.31 -2.98 -4.17
C PRO A 56 4.29 -2.47 -2.73
N ILE A 57 3.46 -3.10 -1.89
CA ILE A 57 3.40 -2.82 -0.46
C ILE A 57 4.74 -3.19 0.18
N LYS A 58 5.43 -2.18 0.72
CA LYS A 58 6.71 -2.38 1.41
C LYS A 58 6.47 -2.89 2.83
N PRO A 59 7.40 -3.70 3.38
CA PRO A 59 7.34 -4.08 4.79
C PRO A 59 7.42 -2.83 5.66
N VAL A 60 6.61 -2.81 6.73
CA VAL A 60 6.58 -1.71 7.68
C VAL A 60 7.85 -1.74 8.54
N ASN A 61 8.56 -0.61 8.59
CA ASN A 61 9.70 -0.41 9.48
C ASN A 61 9.25 0.34 10.73
N MET A 62 9.20 -0.35 11.87
CA MET A 62 8.69 0.20 13.12
C MET A 62 9.69 1.19 13.75
N GLU A 63 10.99 0.93 13.62
CA GLU A 63 12.05 1.82 14.09
C GLU A 63 11.98 3.18 13.39
N GLU A 64 11.71 3.19 12.09
CA GLU A 64 11.55 4.42 11.30
C GLU A 64 10.28 5.19 11.68
N LEU A 65 9.13 4.51 11.77
CA LEU A 65 7.86 5.15 12.10
C LEU A 65 7.88 5.84 13.47
N PHE A 66 8.45 5.17 14.48
CA PHE A 66 8.48 5.68 15.85
C PHE A 66 9.78 6.39 16.19
N LYS A 67 10.72 6.52 15.24
CA LYS A 67 12.07 7.06 15.46
C LYS A 67 12.74 6.45 16.70
N ALA A 68 12.51 5.16 16.92
CA ALA A 68 12.92 4.44 18.11
C ALA A 68 14.33 3.87 17.98
N ARG A 69 14.98 3.57 19.11
CA ARG A 69 16.28 2.89 19.09
C ARG A 69 16.12 1.44 18.59
N PRO A 70 17.11 0.91 17.83
CA PRO A 70 17.10 -0.48 17.39
C PRO A 70 16.93 -1.44 18.56
N GLY A 71 16.07 -2.45 18.41
CA GLY A 71 15.82 -3.46 19.45
C GLY A 71 14.84 -3.04 20.55
N LYS A 72 14.24 -1.84 20.47
CA LYS A 72 13.12 -1.44 21.34
C LYS A 72 11.85 -2.26 21.05
N PHE A 73 11.64 -2.59 19.78
CA PHE A 73 10.54 -3.46 19.35
C PHE A 73 10.99 -4.92 19.38
N ARG A 74 10.19 -5.76 20.04
CA ARG A 74 10.42 -7.20 20.07
C ARG A 74 10.04 -7.80 18.73
N ALA A 75 10.79 -8.81 18.28
CA ALA A 75 10.38 -9.63 17.15
C ALA A 75 8.98 -10.19 17.40
N ARG A 76 8.07 -9.98 16.45
CA ARG A 76 6.67 -10.41 16.56
C ARG A 76 6.60 -11.93 16.60
N SER A 77 5.70 -12.44 17.44
CA SER A 77 5.34 -13.87 17.55
C SER A 77 4.57 -14.37 16.33
N SER A 78 4.14 -15.63 16.34
CA SER A 78 3.55 -16.42 15.23
C SER A 78 2.53 -15.71 14.31
N SER A 79 1.82 -14.68 14.78
CA SER A 79 0.88 -13.87 13.99
C SER A 79 1.52 -13.00 12.89
N ALA A 80 2.84 -12.81 12.93
CA ALA A 80 3.58 -12.12 11.88
C ALA A 80 4.19 -13.06 10.83
N ASN A 81 4.02 -14.38 10.99
CA ASN A 81 4.70 -15.37 10.16
C ASN A 81 3.81 -15.97 9.06
N TRP A 82 3.23 -15.13 8.22
CA TRP A 82 2.42 -15.54 7.07
C TRP A 82 3.22 -16.34 6.03
N ILE A 83 4.54 -16.11 5.97
CA ILE A 83 5.45 -16.79 5.03
C ILE A 83 5.70 -18.24 5.46
N SER A 84 5.92 -18.51 6.76
CA SER A 84 6.22 -19.87 7.23
C SER A 84 5.00 -20.65 7.72
N THR A 85 3.82 -20.04 7.89
CA THR A 85 2.55 -20.77 8.08
C THR A 85 1.93 -21.23 6.76
N GLY A 86 2.45 -20.77 5.61
CA GLY A 86 1.91 -21.10 4.28
C GLY A 86 0.66 -20.31 3.90
N ASP A 87 0.23 -19.36 4.73
CA ASP A 87 -0.94 -18.50 4.53
C ASP A 87 -0.62 -17.24 3.68
N ARG A 88 0.47 -17.32 2.90
CA ARG A 88 0.86 -16.30 1.94
C ARG A 88 0.17 -16.59 0.61
N LEU A 89 -0.35 -15.54 -0.03
CA LEU A 89 -0.78 -15.60 -1.42
C LEU A 89 0.35 -16.12 -2.32
N THR A 90 0.09 -17.21 -3.03
CA THR A 90 1.06 -17.81 -3.93
C THR A 90 1.22 -16.97 -5.20
N ARG A 91 2.37 -17.11 -5.86
CA ARG A 91 2.62 -16.40 -7.12
C ARG A 91 1.60 -16.77 -8.21
N THR A 92 1.10 -18.00 -8.19
CA THR A 92 0.06 -18.46 -9.12
C THR A 92 -1.24 -17.69 -8.89
N GLU A 93 -1.67 -17.56 -7.63
CA GLU A 93 -2.89 -16.82 -7.28
C GLU A 93 -2.80 -15.33 -7.65
N GLU A 94 -1.64 -14.70 -7.43
CA GLU A 94 -1.39 -13.32 -7.88
C GLU A 94 -1.55 -13.16 -9.39
N ILE A 95 -0.98 -14.10 -10.18
CA ILE A 95 -1.03 -14.05 -11.65
C ILE A 95 -2.46 -14.31 -12.15
N GLU A 96 -3.16 -15.27 -11.57
CA GLU A 96 -4.56 -15.57 -11.92
C GLU A 96 -5.48 -14.39 -11.61
N TYR A 97 -5.29 -13.76 -10.44
CA TYR A 97 -5.99 -12.54 -10.07
C TYR A 97 -5.73 -11.41 -11.05
N ALA A 98 -4.46 -11.12 -11.36
CA ALA A 98 -4.08 -10.07 -12.29
C ALA A 98 -4.69 -10.33 -13.68
N ARG A 99 -4.65 -11.58 -14.16
CA ARG A 99 -5.27 -11.99 -15.43
C ARG A 99 -6.78 -11.77 -15.42
N ARG A 100 -7.48 -12.13 -14.34
CA ARG A 100 -8.93 -11.93 -14.20
C ARG A 100 -9.30 -10.45 -14.22
N MET A 101 -8.46 -9.60 -13.63
CA MET A 101 -8.69 -8.16 -13.55
C MET A 101 -8.18 -7.39 -14.78
N GLY A 102 -7.44 -8.03 -15.69
CA GLY A 102 -6.80 -7.38 -16.83
C GLY A 102 -5.58 -6.53 -16.45
N PHE A 103 -5.00 -6.76 -15.26
CA PHE A 103 -3.84 -6.04 -14.73
C PHE A 103 -2.56 -6.57 -15.34
N ARG A 104 -1.55 -5.69 -15.46
CA ARG A 104 -0.25 -6.08 -15.99
C ARG A 104 0.54 -6.73 -14.85
N PRO A 105 1.09 -7.95 -15.03
CA PRO A 105 1.83 -8.58 -13.97
C PRO A 105 3.07 -7.75 -13.64
N ILE A 106 3.20 -7.36 -12.36
CA ILE A 106 4.39 -6.70 -11.82
C ILE A 106 5.60 -7.56 -12.19
N GLY A 107 6.41 -7.07 -13.15
CA GLY A 107 7.63 -7.73 -13.61
C GLY A 107 7.84 -7.82 -15.13
N THR A 108 6.89 -7.42 -15.97
CA THR A 108 7.05 -7.50 -17.44
C THR A 108 7.42 -6.18 -18.14
N GLY A 109 7.41 -5.06 -17.42
CA GLY A 109 7.85 -3.76 -17.92
C GLY A 109 9.31 -3.48 -17.56
N GLY A 110 10.25 -4.07 -18.30
CA GLY A 110 11.65 -3.67 -18.26
C GLY A 110 11.75 -2.18 -18.55
N ARG A 111 12.21 -1.40 -17.56
CA ARG A 111 12.74 -0.05 -17.78
C ARG A 111 13.99 -0.21 -18.65
N THR A 112 13.80 -0.18 -19.96
CA THR A 112 14.88 -0.02 -20.94
C THR A 112 15.40 1.42 -20.82
N GLY A 113 16.21 1.67 -19.80
CA GLY A 113 17.14 2.80 -19.81
C GLY A 113 18.11 2.56 -20.96
N GLY A 114 18.00 3.37 -22.01
CA GLY A 114 18.81 3.25 -23.22
C GLY A 114 20.30 3.23 -22.92
N SER A 115 20.95 2.10 -23.18
CA SER A 115 22.38 2.05 -23.41
C SER A 115 22.66 2.79 -24.72
N THR A 116 23.09 4.04 -24.65
CA THR A 116 23.80 4.65 -25.79
C THR A 116 25.11 3.91 -25.94
N SER A 117 25.12 3.02 -26.93
CA SER A 117 26.28 2.29 -27.38
C SER A 117 27.35 3.26 -27.87
N THR A 118 28.56 2.97 -27.40
CA THR A 118 29.84 3.40 -27.94
C THR A 118 29.88 3.22 -29.46
N GLY A 119 30.04 4.31 -30.19
CA GLY A 119 30.37 4.33 -31.62
C GLY A 119 31.67 5.08 -31.82
N GLY A 120 32.80 4.38 -31.76
CA GLY A 120 34.09 4.91 -32.18
C GLY A 120 34.07 5.21 -33.67
N ALA A 121 34.29 6.48 -34.03
CA ALA A 121 34.57 6.88 -35.39
C ALA A 121 36.01 7.37 -35.47
N SER A 122 36.88 6.47 -35.94
CA SER A 122 38.18 6.81 -36.49
C SER A 122 38.02 7.86 -37.59
N ARG A 123 38.73 8.98 -37.46
CA ARG A 123 39.02 9.86 -38.59
C ARG A 123 40.47 10.31 -38.52
N SER A 124 41.26 9.72 -39.41
CA SER A 124 42.55 10.20 -39.88
C SER A 124 42.37 11.54 -40.62
N SER A 125 43.31 12.48 -40.47
CA SER A 125 43.96 13.25 -41.56
C SER A 125 44.55 14.60 -41.07
N GLN A 126 45.85 14.75 -41.34
CA GLN A 126 46.60 15.99 -41.62
C GLN A 126 46.85 17.03 -40.52
N ALA A 127 48.11 17.18 -40.13
CA ALA A 127 49.02 18.20 -40.70
C ALA A 127 50.46 17.67 -40.71
#